data_AF-A0A7X4A6I0-F1
#
_entry.id   AF-A0A7X4A6I0-F1
#
_cell.length_a   1.000
_cell.length_b   1.000
_cell.length_c   1.000
_cell.angle_alpha   90.00
_cell.angle_beta   90.00
_cell.angle_gamma   90.00
#
_symmetry.space_group_name_H-M   'P 1'
#
loop_
_entity.id
_entity.type
_entity.pdbx_description
1 polymer ?
#
loop_
_entity_poly.entity_id
_entity_poly.type
_entity_poly.pdbx_seq_one_letter_code
_entity_poly.pdbx_strand_id
1 'polypeptide(L)'
;MTDRGADDGLARIRYPVLWHRLTAIVEEQARSLIKTAFSETVSEAGDLSAGVFDTRGRMVAQAVTGTPGHVNSMAEAVGYFLEKFPAAGMKLGDHFITNDPWLSSGHLHDITVVSPAFHRNELVALFACTCHQVDIGGLGQCPDGRSIYEEGLFIPIMRLAREGVFNEDLFEIVRANVRQPDPVEGDIRSYATCNHLGERRLAAMLDEYGDVRFDALADFILERSQKAMQDAIRALPDGTYRNTLTLDGIDRPVILDAALTIDGERIVIDFDGSSPASAYGVNLVMNYTLAYTAFGVRAAVAPEIPNNAGSLAPVEVRAPLGSILNVEKPRPVSARHIIGQFLPDVVLGCLAKVPGLEVPAEGAACLWGIQVRGGPEIGAAPGMNRDSDAAAFDLLSFNSGGSGARPAVDGLSATAFPSGVR
;
A
#
# COMPACT_ATOMS: atom_id res chain seq x y z
N MET A 1 -23.43 41.52 -4.20
CA MET A 1 -21.99 41.27 -3.96
C MET A 1 -21.77 40.85 -2.49
N THR A 2 -22.62 39.97 -1.94
CA THR A 2 -22.71 39.76 -0.48
C THR A 2 -22.97 38.31 -0.05
N ASP A 3 -22.70 37.31 -0.90
CA ASP A 3 -22.98 35.91 -0.53
C ASP A 3 -21.75 34.99 -0.52
N ARG A 4 -20.64 35.38 -1.17
CA ARG A 4 -19.41 34.55 -1.18
C ARG A 4 -18.65 34.52 0.15
N GLY A 5 -18.88 35.49 1.03
CA GLY A 5 -18.17 35.60 2.32
C GLY A 5 -18.79 34.77 3.46
N ALA A 6 -20.10 34.49 3.39
CA ALA A 6 -20.79 33.67 4.38
C ALA A 6 -20.63 32.17 4.07
N ASP A 7 -20.64 31.82 2.78
CA ASP A 7 -20.46 30.45 2.27
C ASP A 7 -19.03 29.92 2.57
N ASP A 8 -18.01 30.78 2.43
CA ASP A 8 -16.61 30.47 2.79
C ASP A 8 -16.40 30.28 4.31
N GLY A 9 -17.15 31.03 5.13
CA GLY A 9 -17.10 30.92 6.60
C GLY A 9 -17.71 29.61 7.13
N LEU A 10 -18.84 29.17 6.56
CA LEU A 10 -19.46 27.88 6.88
C LEU A 10 -18.61 26.71 6.36
N ALA A 11 -18.06 26.81 5.16
CA ALA A 11 -17.15 25.80 4.61
C ALA A 11 -15.91 25.58 5.51
N ARG A 12 -15.33 26.66 6.05
CA ARG A 12 -14.18 26.62 6.98
C ARG A 12 -14.43 25.85 8.28
N ILE A 13 -15.66 25.78 8.76
CA ILE A 13 -16.04 25.02 9.96
C ILE A 13 -16.53 23.61 9.58
N ARG A 14 -17.24 23.50 8.47
CA ARG A 14 -17.91 22.26 8.06
C ARG A 14 -16.99 21.23 7.43
N TYR A 15 -16.08 21.64 6.53
CA TYR A 15 -15.19 20.70 5.84
C TYR A 15 -14.26 19.93 6.79
N PRO A 16 -13.69 20.54 7.86
CA PRO A 16 -12.97 19.78 8.88
C PRO A 16 -13.82 18.69 9.55
N VAL A 17 -15.10 18.97 9.85
CA VAL A 17 -16.02 17.98 10.44
C VAL A 17 -16.28 16.84 9.46
N LEU A 18 -16.51 17.15 8.19
CA LEU A 18 -16.71 16.15 7.14
C LEU A 18 -15.46 15.32 6.88
N TRP A 19 -14.27 15.91 6.97
CA TRP A 19 -13.02 15.18 6.87
C TRP A 19 -12.87 14.16 8.00
N HIS A 20 -13.17 14.55 9.25
CA HIS A 20 -13.18 13.60 10.37
C HIS A 20 -14.19 12.47 10.16
N ARG A 21 -15.40 12.78 9.67
CA ARG A 21 -16.40 11.76 9.33
C ARG A 21 -15.93 10.85 8.20
N LEU A 22 -15.29 11.39 7.16
CA LEU A 22 -14.74 10.61 6.06
C LEU A 22 -13.66 9.63 6.55
N THR A 23 -12.80 10.07 7.47
CA THR A 23 -11.80 9.21 8.12
C THR A 23 -12.49 8.06 8.88
N ALA A 24 -13.55 8.35 9.63
CA ALA A 24 -14.34 7.34 10.33
C ALA A 24 -15.03 6.34 9.37
N ILE A 25 -15.45 6.78 8.18
CA ILE A 25 -16.03 5.89 7.15
C ILE A 25 -14.99 4.89 6.65
N VAL A 26 -13.77 5.37 6.34
CA VAL A 26 -12.70 4.50 5.86
C VAL A 26 -12.20 3.56 6.96
N GLU A 27 -12.19 4.01 8.22
CA GLU A 27 -11.96 3.14 9.38
C GLU A 27 -13.01 2.04 9.51
N GLU A 28 -14.28 2.35 9.27
CA GLU A 28 -15.35 1.34 9.29
C GLU A 28 -15.21 0.34 8.13
N GLN A 29 -14.80 0.80 6.95
CA GLN A 29 -14.46 -0.06 5.81
C GLN A 29 -13.35 -1.06 6.18
N ALA A 30 -12.23 -0.59 6.75
CA ALA A 30 -11.12 -1.44 7.18
C ALA A 30 -11.54 -2.43 8.28
N ARG A 31 -12.32 -2.01 9.27
CA ARG A 31 -12.81 -2.90 10.34
C ARG A 31 -13.78 -3.95 9.83
N SER A 32 -14.62 -3.61 8.85
CA SER A 32 -15.49 -4.59 8.20
C SER A 32 -14.65 -5.66 7.52
N LEU A 33 -13.61 -5.24 6.80
CA LEU A 33 -12.71 -6.14 6.10
C LEU A 33 -12.04 -7.15 7.05
N ILE A 34 -11.48 -6.69 8.19
CA ILE A 34 -10.91 -7.57 9.23
C ILE A 34 -11.92 -8.62 9.70
N LYS A 35 -13.18 -8.23 9.91
CA LYS A 35 -14.23 -9.11 10.43
C LYS A 35 -14.81 -10.09 9.41
N THR A 36 -14.65 -9.79 8.12
CA THR A 36 -15.18 -10.61 7.03
C THR A 36 -14.10 -11.38 6.28
N ALA A 37 -12.83 -11.18 6.65
CA ALA A 37 -11.71 -11.92 6.09
C ALA A 37 -11.74 -13.38 6.54
N PHE A 38 -11.33 -14.24 5.62
CA PHE A 38 -11.24 -15.68 5.80
C PHE A 38 -9.80 -16.10 6.14
N SER A 39 -8.79 -15.34 5.73
CA SER A 39 -7.39 -15.61 6.08
C SER A 39 -6.95 -14.92 7.38
N GLU A 40 -6.06 -15.59 8.11
CA GLU A 40 -5.43 -15.04 9.33
C GLU A 40 -4.53 -13.84 9.01
N THR A 41 -3.99 -13.76 7.79
CA THR A 41 -3.15 -12.63 7.37
C THR A 41 -3.92 -11.31 7.40
N VAL A 42 -5.18 -11.32 6.96
CA VAL A 42 -6.03 -10.12 6.97
C VAL A 42 -6.76 -9.98 8.30
N SER A 43 -7.29 -11.08 8.86
CA SER A 43 -8.13 -11.03 10.06
C SER A 43 -7.35 -10.87 11.38
N GLU A 44 -6.13 -11.40 11.47
CA GLU A 44 -5.30 -11.35 12.69
C GLU A 44 -4.11 -10.40 12.55
N ALA A 45 -3.31 -10.55 11.48
CA ALA A 45 -2.08 -9.76 11.30
C ALA A 45 -2.33 -8.32 10.83
N GLY A 46 -3.51 -8.06 10.23
CA GLY A 46 -3.95 -6.74 9.80
C GLY A 46 -3.20 -6.20 8.57
N ASP A 47 -2.70 -7.09 7.70
CA ASP A 47 -1.96 -6.73 6.50
C ASP A 47 -2.92 -6.31 5.35
N LEU A 48 -3.57 -5.16 5.56
CA LEU A 48 -4.57 -4.59 4.67
C LEU A 48 -4.50 -3.07 4.66
N SER A 49 -4.95 -2.46 3.57
CA SER A 49 -5.23 -1.04 3.50
C SER A 49 -6.61 -0.78 2.89
N ALA A 50 -7.17 0.38 3.23
CA ALA A 50 -8.45 0.84 2.72
C ALA A 50 -8.40 2.36 2.52
N GLY A 51 -9.00 2.85 1.44
CA GLY A 51 -8.98 4.25 1.09
C GLY A 51 -10.18 4.70 0.26
N VAL A 52 -10.46 5.99 0.34
CA VAL A 52 -11.44 6.69 -0.50
C VAL A 52 -10.73 7.71 -1.38
N PHE A 53 -11.16 7.75 -2.63
CA PHE A 53 -10.56 8.50 -3.71
C PHE A 53 -11.61 9.39 -4.36
N ASP A 54 -11.20 10.53 -4.89
CA ASP A 54 -12.08 11.34 -5.72
C ASP A 54 -12.27 10.72 -7.11
N THR A 55 -13.10 11.35 -7.94
CA THR A 55 -13.39 10.87 -9.29
C THR A 55 -12.19 10.99 -10.25
N ARG A 56 -11.11 11.66 -9.83
CA ARG A 56 -9.82 11.78 -10.53
C ARG A 56 -8.79 10.75 -10.07
N GLY A 57 -9.14 9.87 -9.12
CA GLY A 57 -8.26 8.84 -8.60
C GLY A 57 -7.24 9.35 -7.58
N ARG A 58 -7.44 10.53 -6.99
CA ARG A 58 -6.57 11.04 -5.92
C ARG A 58 -7.06 10.50 -4.57
N MET A 59 -6.20 9.80 -3.84
CA MET A 59 -6.51 9.31 -2.50
C MET A 59 -6.78 10.48 -1.55
N VAL A 60 -7.99 10.57 -1.01
CA VAL A 60 -8.44 11.69 -0.15
C VAL A 60 -8.23 11.35 1.33
N ALA A 61 -8.61 10.15 1.73
CA ALA A 61 -8.44 9.63 3.07
C ALA A 61 -8.21 8.11 3.04
N GLN A 62 -7.56 7.61 4.07
CA GLN A 62 -7.19 6.20 4.22
C GLN A 62 -7.36 5.77 5.68
N ALA A 63 -7.51 4.47 5.92
CA ALA A 63 -7.56 3.93 7.27
C ALA A 63 -6.19 4.06 7.95
N VAL A 64 -6.15 4.13 9.28
CA VAL A 64 -4.88 4.17 10.04
C VAL A 64 -4.17 2.79 10.01
N THR A 65 -4.81 1.77 9.46
CA THR A 65 -4.28 0.43 9.25
C THR A 65 -3.57 0.28 7.91
N GLY A 66 -2.54 -0.56 7.87
CA GLY A 66 -1.91 -0.99 6.63
C GLY A 66 -0.47 -0.56 6.48
N THR A 67 0.29 -1.38 5.76
CA THR A 67 1.69 -1.12 5.49
C THR A 67 1.84 0.04 4.50
N PRO A 68 2.95 0.80 4.53
CA PRO A 68 3.22 1.82 3.51
C PRO A 68 3.15 1.24 2.09
N GLY A 69 3.59 0.00 1.93
CA GLY A 69 3.56 -0.76 0.68
C GLY A 69 2.17 -0.93 0.10
N HIS A 70 1.16 -1.13 0.95
CA HIS A 70 -0.23 -1.17 0.51
C HIS A 70 -0.78 0.22 0.27
N VAL A 71 -0.75 1.09 1.28
CA VAL A 71 -1.44 2.38 1.26
C VAL A 71 -0.92 3.29 0.14
N ASN A 72 0.40 3.51 0.10
CA ASN A 72 0.99 4.47 -0.83
C ASN A 72 1.04 3.91 -2.25
N SER A 73 1.20 2.58 -2.43
CA SER A 73 1.12 1.99 -3.77
C SER A 73 -0.32 1.93 -4.28
N MET A 74 -1.31 1.70 -3.41
CA MET A 74 -2.73 1.79 -3.74
C MET A 74 -3.11 3.22 -4.19
N ALA A 75 -2.48 4.25 -3.61
CA ALA A 75 -2.68 5.63 -4.02
C ALA A 75 -2.39 5.86 -5.52
N GLU A 76 -1.35 5.21 -6.05
CA GLU A 76 -1.01 5.22 -7.48
C GLU A 76 -1.88 4.24 -8.29
N ALA A 77 -2.18 3.06 -7.72
CA ALA A 77 -2.87 1.97 -8.40
C ALA A 77 -4.23 2.39 -8.99
N VAL A 78 -5.01 3.19 -8.25
CA VAL A 78 -6.34 3.66 -8.67
C VAL A 78 -6.28 4.46 -9.98
N GLY A 79 -5.18 5.17 -10.25
CA GLY A 79 -4.97 5.85 -11.53
C GLY A 79 -5.00 4.88 -12.72
N TYR A 80 -4.29 3.76 -12.62
CA TYR A 80 -4.27 2.73 -13.69
C TYR A 80 -5.63 2.05 -13.88
N PHE A 81 -6.42 1.88 -12.82
CA PHE A 81 -7.80 1.42 -12.95
C PHE A 81 -8.66 2.40 -13.75
N LEU A 82 -8.51 3.71 -13.52
CA LEU A 82 -9.24 4.74 -14.26
C LEU A 82 -8.79 4.87 -15.72
N GLU A 83 -7.51 4.65 -16.00
CA GLU A 83 -7.00 4.61 -17.38
C GLU A 83 -7.67 3.48 -18.18
N LYS A 84 -7.80 2.29 -17.58
CA LYS A 84 -8.41 1.13 -18.23
C LYS A 84 -9.94 1.16 -18.22
N PHE A 85 -10.53 1.63 -17.13
CA PHE A 85 -11.98 1.74 -16.92
C PHE A 85 -12.32 3.19 -16.56
N PRO A 86 -12.50 4.09 -17.54
CA PRO A 86 -12.80 5.49 -17.27
C PRO A 86 -14.06 5.66 -16.44
N ALA A 87 -14.03 6.62 -15.51
CA ALA A 87 -15.12 6.95 -14.59
C ALA A 87 -16.51 7.05 -15.27
N ALA A 88 -16.57 7.65 -16.46
CA ALA A 88 -17.82 7.82 -17.22
C ALA A 88 -18.49 6.50 -17.66
N GLY A 89 -17.74 5.40 -17.72
CA GLY A 89 -18.24 4.07 -18.09
C GLY A 89 -18.53 3.15 -16.91
N MET A 90 -18.28 3.60 -15.68
CA MET A 90 -18.53 2.82 -14.48
C MET A 90 -20.01 2.80 -14.11
N LYS A 91 -20.46 1.71 -13.49
CA LYS A 91 -21.83 1.57 -13.01
C LYS A 91 -21.86 1.10 -11.56
N LEU A 92 -22.98 1.35 -10.88
CA LEU A 92 -23.23 0.85 -9.53
C LEU A 92 -23.09 -0.69 -9.50
N GLY A 93 -22.32 -1.19 -8.53
CA GLY A 93 -22.04 -2.63 -8.39
C GLY A 93 -20.95 -3.18 -9.32
N ASP A 94 -20.29 -2.33 -10.13
CA ASP A 94 -19.03 -2.73 -10.77
C ASP A 94 -17.92 -2.86 -9.71
N HIS A 95 -17.06 -3.86 -9.87
CA HIS A 95 -15.84 -4.01 -9.06
C HIS A 95 -14.68 -4.39 -9.99
N PHE A 96 -13.52 -3.79 -9.77
CA PHE A 96 -12.31 -4.03 -10.56
C PHE A 96 -11.20 -4.62 -9.68
N ILE A 97 -10.35 -5.47 -10.24
CA ILE A 97 -9.31 -6.21 -9.52
C ILE A 97 -7.99 -6.24 -10.27
N THR A 98 -6.87 -6.26 -9.54
CA THR A 98 -5.55 -6.67 -10.04
C THR A 98 -4.63 -7.09 -8.89
N ASN A 99 -3.62 -7.89 -9.20
CA ASN A 99 -2.41 -8.04 -8.38
C ASN A 99 -1.13 -7.80 -9.21
N ASP A 100 -1.25 -7.08 -10.33
CA ASP A 100 -0.11 -6.73 -11.17
C ASP A 100 0.93 -5.96 -10.33
N PRO A 101 2.14 -6.50 -10.11
CA PRO A 101 3.13 -5.85 -9.25
C PRO A 101 3.44 -4.42 -9.66
N TRP A 102 3.56 -4.19 -10.98
CA TRP A 102 3.97 -2.89 -11.54
C TRP A 102 2.87 -1.84 -11.48
N LEU A 103 1.61 -2.26 -11.35
CA LEU A 103 0.44 -1.37 -11.33
C LEU A 103 -0.26 -1.31 -9.96
N SER A 104 0.14 -2.14 -9.00
CA SER A 104 -0.53 -2.31 -7.71
C SER A 104 0.47 -2.22 -6.56
N SER A 105 0.66 -3.28 -5.78
CA SER A 105 1.47 -3.29 -4.56
C SER A 105 2.75 -4.11 -4.74
N GLY A 106 3.35 -4.16 -5.93
CA GLY A 106 4.72 -4.64 -6.11
C GLY A 106 5.00 -6.15 -5.94
N HIS A 107 4.01 -6.98 -5.64
CA HIS A 107 4.09 -8.44 -5.77
C HIS A 107 2.70 -9.05 -5.95
N LEU A 108 2.64 -10.34 -6.30
CA LEU A 108 1.39 -11.03 -6.64
C LEU A 108 0.49 -11.32 -5.45
N HIS A 109 1.04 -11.41 -4.24
CA HIS A 109 0.23 -11.73 -3.07
C HIS A 109 -0.72 -10.60 -2.68
N ASP A 110 -0.42 -9.36 -3.05
CA ASP A 110 -1.29 -8.23 -2.73
C ASP A 110 -2.32 -7.99 -3.85
N ILE A 111 -3.59 -8.27 -3.55
CA ILE A 111 -4.70 -7.99 -4.44
C ILE A 111 -5.30 -6.63 -4.10
N THR A 112 -5.44 -5.78 -5.12
CA THR A 112 -6.15 -4.49 -5.04
C THR A 112 -7.50 -4.58 -5.72
N VAL A 113 -8.54 -4.13 -5.03
CA VAL A 113 -9.90 -4.01 -5.56
C VAL A 113 -10.37 -2.57 -5.51
N VAL A 114 -10.91 -2.06 -6.63
CA VAL A 114 -11.46 -0.71 -6.76
C VAL A 114 -12.94 -0.79 -7.11
N SER A 115 -13.76 -0.01 -6.41
CA SER A 115 -15.22 0.05 -6.58
C SER A 115 -15.67 1.50 -6.75
N PRO A 116 -16.53 1.83 -7.73
CA PRO A 116 -17.16 3.13 -7.81
C PRO A 116 -18.19 3.32 -6.71
N ALA A 117 -18.29 4.54 -6.18
CA ALA A 117 -19.32 4.93 -5.22
C ALA A 117 -20.27 5.95 -5.83
N PHE A 118 -21.57 5.65 -5.78
CA PHE A 118 -22.61 6.51 -6.33
C PHE A 118 -23.41 7.23 -5.23
N HIS A 119 -23.77 8.48 -5.50
CA HIS A 119 -24.77 9.23 -4.75
C HIS A 119 -25.76 9.83 -5.74
N ARG A 120 -27.06 9.55 -5.56
CA ARG A 120 -28.14 10.02 -6.44
C ARG A 120 -27.89 9.75 -7.94
N ASN A 121 -27.39 8.56 -8.26
CA ASN A 121 -27.02 8.08 -9.61
C ASN A 121 -25.83 8.82 -10.26
N GLU A 122 -25.08 9.61 -9.50
CA GLU A 122 -23.82 10.22 -9.94
C GLU A 122 -22.64 9.54 -9.26
N LEU A 123 -21.58 9.26 -10.02
CA LEU A 123 -20.32 8.80 -9.46
C LEU A 123 -19.71 9.96 -8.66
N VAL A 124 -19.47 9.75 -7.36
CA VAL A 124 -18.93 10.79 -6.49
C VAL A 124 -17.54 10.47 -5.95
N ALA A 125 -17.17 9.19 -5.87
CA ALA A 125 -15.90 8.74 -5.33
C ALA A 125 -15.56 7.33 -5.84
N LEU A 126 -14.35 6.87 -5.53
CA LEU A 126 -13.96 5.46 -5.61
C LEU A 126 -13.54 4.99 -4.22
N PHE A 127 -13.84 3.75 -3.90
CA PHE A 127 -13.26 3.05 -2.76
C PHE A 127 -12.28 2.01 -3.26
N ALA A 128 -11.15 1.89 -2.57
CA ALA A 128 -10.19 0.85 -2.83
C ALA A 128 -9.72 0.18 -1.55
N CYS A 129 -9.30 -1.06 -1.68
CA CYS A 129 -8.57 -1.78 -0.65
C CYS A 129 -7.51 -2.68 -1.29
N THR A 130 -6.40 -2.86 -0.58
CA THR A 130 -5.32 -3.78 -0.95
C THR A 130 -5.04 -4.70 0.23
N CYS A 131 -5.01 -6.00 -0.03
CA CYS A 131 -4.86 -7.01 1.01
C CYS A 131 -3.95 -8.15 0.55
N HIS A 132 -3.16 -8.67 1.49
CA HIS A 132 -2.29 -9.81 1.23
C HIS A 132 -3.09 -11.13 1.20
N GLN A 133 -2.88 -11.93 0.17
CA GLN A 133 -3.45 -13.28 0.04
C GLN A 133 -2.59 -14.30 0.74
N VAL A 134 -3.24 -15.21 1.46
CA VAL A 134 -2.58 -16.38 2.08
C VAL A 134 -1.89 -17.28 1.03
N ASP A 135 -2.44 -17.34 -0.19
CA ASP A 135 -1.84 -18.09 -1.29
C ASP A 135 -2.17 -17.47 -2.65
N ILE A 136 -1.19 -17.53 -3.55
CA ILE A 136 -1.33 -17.10 -4.95
C ILE A 136 -0.82 -18.17 -5.92
N GLY A 137 -0.59 -19.39 -5.44
CA GLY A 137 0.00 -20.46 -6.24
C GLY A 137 1.52 -20.32 -6.35
N GLY A 138 2.06 -20.76 -7.50
CA GLY A 138 3.50 -20.62 -7.81
C GLY A 138 4.42 -21.23 -6.75
N LEU A 139 5.60 -20.65 -6.59
CA LEU A 139 6.56 -21.01 -5.52
C LEU A 139 6.16 -20.46 -4.15
N GLY A 140 5.05 -19.73 -4.01
CA GLY A 140 4.65 -19.06 -2.78
C GLY A 140 5.51 -17.84 -2.43
N GLN A 141 5.33 -17.33 -1.20
CA GLN A 141 5.99 -16.12 -0.69
C GLN A 141 7.47 -16.33 -0.33
N CYS A 142 8.31 -16.71 -1.30
CA CYS A 142 9.74 -16.93 -1.11
C CYS A 142 10.60 -16.24 -2.19
N PRO A 143 11.92 -16.03 -1.95
CA PRO A 143 12.79 -15.37 -2.91
C PRO A 143 13.27 -16.31 -4.04
N ASP A 144 12.93 -17.60 -4.03
CA ASP A 144 13.54 -18.59 -4.92
C ASP A 144 13.15 -18.46 -6.39
N GLY A 145 12.06 -17.74 -6.68
CA GLY A 145 11.61 -17.48 -8.05
C GLY A 145 12.66 -16.76 -8.89
N ARG A 146 12.84 -17.22 -10.12
CA ARG A 146 13.75 -16.61 -11.11
C ARG A 146 13.05 -15.67 -12.08
N SER A 147 11.73 -15.73 -12.10
CA SER A 147 10.85 -14.95 -12.95
C SER A 147 9.49 -14.79 -12.29
N ILE A 148 8.79 -13.68 -12.56
CA ILE A 148 7.42 -13.45 -12.08
C ILE A 148 6.46 -14.61 -12.41
N TYR A 149 6.72 -15.34 -13.50
CA TYR A 149 5.89 -16.47 -13.92
C TYR A 149 6.00 -17.70 -13.00
N GLU A 150 7.01 -17.74 -12.13
CA GLU A 150 7.16 -18.78 -11.10
C GLU A 150 6.48 -18.38 -9.78
N GLU A 151 6.08 -17.11 -9.63
CA GLU A 151 5.60 -16.55 -8.35
C GLU A 151 4.10 -16.73 -8.14
N GLY A 152 3.35 -17.13 -9.17
CA GLY A 152 1.95 -17.53 -9.04
C GLY A 152 0.99 -16.86 -10.02
N LEU A 153 -0.27 -16.79 -9.61
CA LEU A 153 -1.39 -16.28 -10.39
C LEU A 153 -1.24 -14.77 -10.61
N PHE A 154 -1.21 -14.37 -11.88
CA PHE A 154 -1.18 -12.98 -12.30
C PHE A 154 -2.57 -12.57 -12.81
N ILE A 155 -3.22 -11.63 -12.12
CA ILE A 155 -4.50 -11.03 -12.43
C ILE A 155 -4.24 -9.62 -12.98
N PRO A 156 -4.31 -9.41 -14.31
CA PRO A 156 -4.21 -8.07 -14.87
C PRO A 156 -5.42 -7.23 -14.43
N ILE A 157 -5.34 -5.90 -14.55
CA ILE A 157 -6.49 -5.02 -14.26
C ILE A 157 -7.71 -5.51 -15.05
N MET A 158 -8.75 -5.98 -14.36
CA MET A 158 -9.94 -6.53 -15.00
C MET A 158 -11.18 -6.36 -14.11
N ARG A 159 -12.34 -6.78 -14.60
CA ARG A 159 -13.59 -6.76 -13.83
C ARG A 159 -13.65 -7.97 -12.90
N LEU A 160 -13.82 -7.68 -11.61
CA LEU A 160 -14.20 -8.65 -10.58
C LEU A 160 -15.70 -8.88 -10.56
N ALA A 161 -16.48 -7.82 -10.76
CA ALA A 161 -17.93 -7.89 -10.86
C ALA A 161 -18.45 -6.83 -11.84
N ARG A 162 -19.64 -7.11 -12.40
CA ARG A 162 -20.37 -6.19 -13.26
C ARG A 162 -21.78 -6.04 -12.73
N GLU A 163 -22.16 -4.80 -12.38
CA GLU A 163 -23.51 -4.47 -11.90
C GLU A 163 -24.02 -5.43 -10.80
N GLY A 164 -23.14 -5.79 -9.84
CA GLY A 164 -23.43 -6.67 -8.72
C GLY A 164 -23.27 -8.18 -8.99
N VAL A 165 -22.92 -8.58 -10.22
CA VAL A 165 -22.68 -9.98 -10.59
C VAL A 165 -21.19 -10.26 -10.67
N PHE A 166 -20.69 -11.15 -9.82
CA PHE A 166 -19.29 -11.56 -9.80
C PHE A 166 -18.88 -12.35 -11.04
N ASN A 167 -17.61 -12.22 -11.41
CA ASN A 167 -17.00 -12.94 -12.52
C ASN A 167 -16.62 -14.37 -12.09
N GLU A 168 -17.53 -15.32 -12.28
CA GLU A 168 -17.30 -16.72 -11.89
C GLU A 168 -16.17 -17.40 -12.69
N ASP A 169 -15.93 -17.00 -13.95
CA ASP A 169 -14.80 -17.52 -14.74
C ASP A 169 -13.45 -17.15 -14.10
N LEU A 170 -13.34 -15.95 -13.53
CA LEU A 170 -12.15 -15.55 -12.76
C LEU A 170 -12.00 -16.41 -11.51
N PHE A 171 -13.09 -16.66 -10.77
CA PHE A 171 -13.03 -17.50 -9.57
C PHE A 171 -12.68 -18.95 -9.89
N GLU A 172 -13.16 -19.51 -11.01
CA GLU A 172 -12.70 -20.83 -11.49
C GLU A 172 -11.18 -20.87 -11.72
N ILE A 173 -10.63 -19.83 -12.36
CA ILE A 173 -9.18 -19.72 -12.57
C ILE A 173 -8.43 -19.59 -11.23
N VAL A 174 -8.92 -18.76 -10.31
CA VAL A 174 -8.32 -18.57 -8.99
C VAL A 174 -8.29 -19.90 -8.24
N ARG A 175 -9.45 -20.56 -8.09
CA ARG A 175 -9.59 -21.85 -7.39
C ARG A 175 -8.67 -22.93 -7.95
N ALA A 176 -8.46 -22.94 -9.27
CA ALA A 176 -7.60 -23.93 -9.93
C ALA A 176 -6.09 -23.69 -9.74
N ASN A 177 -5.67 -22.49 -9.30
CA ASN A 177 -4.26 -22.10 -9.24
C ASN A 177 -3.75 -21.84 -7.81
N VAL A 178 -4.60 -22.04 -6.79
CA VAL A 178 -4.24 -21.88 -5.38
C VAL A 178 -4.50 -23.16 -4.58
N ARG A 179 -3.73 -23.35 -3.52
CA ARG A 179 -3.76 -24.41 -2.51
C ARG A 179 -4.90 -24.23 -1.52
N GLN A 180 -5.29 -22.98 -1.25
CA GLN A 180 -6.36 -22.62 -0.32
C GLN A 180 -7.50 -21.87 -1.03
N PRO A 181 -8.30 -22.56 -1.86
CA PRO A 181 -9.32 -21.93 -2.69
C PRO A 181 -10.40 -21.21 -1.87
N ASP A 182 -10.91 -21.83 -0.80
CA ASP A 182 -12.03 -21.25 -0.02
C ASP A 182 -11.62 -19.95 0.69
N PRO A 183 -10.47 -19.87 1.41
CA PRO A 183 -10.04 -18.61 2.01
C PRO A 183 -9.74 -17.52 0.98
N VAL A 184 -9.04 -17.84 -0.12
CA VAL A 184 -8.67 -16.87 -1.16
C VAL A 184 -9.91 -16.29 -1.85
N GLU A 185 -10.87 -17.14 -2.23
CA GLU A 185 -12.12 -16.66 -2.81
C GLU A 185 -12.94 -15.81 -1.82
N GLY A 186 -13.07 -16.28 -0.58
CA GLY A 186 -13.79 -15.58 0.48
C GLY A 186 -13.21 -14.17 0.70
N ASP A 187 -11.88 -14.07 0.76
CA ASP A 187 -11.16 -12.81 0.87
C ASP A 187 -11.42 -11.88 -0.31
N ILE A 188 -11.25 -12.34 -1.56
CA ILE A 188 -11.50 -11.51 -2.75
C ILE A 188 -12.94 -10.98 -2.79
N ARG A 189 -13.93 -11.79 -2.41
CA ARG A 189 -15.34 -11.35 -2.32
C ARG A 189 -15.55 -10.35 -1.18
N SER A 190 -14.84 -10.50 -0.07
CA SER A 190 -14.89 -9.57 1.07
C SER A 190 -14.41 -8.17 0.69
N TYR A 191 -13.47 -8.05 -0.25
CA TYR A 191 -12.90 -6.76 -0.71
C TYR A 191 -13.94 -5.90 -1.43
N ALA A 192 -14.72 -6.53 -2.32
CA ALA A 192 -15.86 -5.85 -2.96
C ALA A 192 -16.91 -5.41 -1.91
N THR A 193 -17.16 -6.27 -0.93
CA THR A 193 -18.16 -6.03 0.13
C THR A 193 -17.76 -4.88 1.06
N CYS A 194 -16.48 -4.79 1.46
CA CYS A 194 -16.02 -3.71 2.32
C CYS A 194 -16.06 -2.35 1.60
N ASN A 195 -15.66 -2.30 0.32
CA ASN A 195 -15.77 -1.09 -0.50
C ASN A 195 -17.23 -0.64 -0.65
N HIS A 196 -18.17 -1.59 -0.83
CA HIS A 196 -19.59 -1.27 -0.88
C HIS A 196 -20.15 -0.73 0.44
N LEU A 197 -19.65 -1.18 1.59
CA LEU A 197 -19.98 -0.57 2.88
C LEU A 197 -19.51 0.89 2.94
N GLY A 198 -18.28 1.16 2.50
CA GLY A 198 -17.74 2.53 2.39
C GLY A 198 -18.61 3.43 1.53
N GLU A 199 -19.02 2.95 0.35
CA GLU A 199 -19.96 3.63 -0.55
C GLU A 199 -21.26 4.00 0.19
N ARG A 200 -21.91 3.05 0.86
CA ARG A 200 -23.18 3.30 1.56
C ARG A 200 -23.03 4.34 2.67
N ARG A 201 -21.91 4.31 3.40
CA ARG A 201 -21.62 5.26 4.47
C ARG A 201 -21.33 6.66 3.93
N LEU A 202 -20.62 6.75 2.81
CA LEU A 202 -20.39 8.02 2.13
C LEU A 202 -21.72 8.62 1.62
N ALA A 203 -22.55 7.82 0.96
CA ALA A 203 -23.86 8.26 0.47
C ALA A 203 -24.74 8.79 1.63
N ALA A 204 -24.78 8.09 2.77
CA ALA A 204 -25.51 8.53 3.95
C ALA A 204 -24.98 9.85 4.53
N MET A 205 -23.65 10.05 4.54
CA MET A 205 -23.05 11.33 4.93
C MET A 205 -23.45 12.44 3.96
N LEU A 206 -23.39 12.19 2.65
CA LEU A 206 -23.76 13.20 1.65
C LEU A 206 -25.25 13.55 1.68
N ASP A 207 -26.14 12.61 2.03
CA ASP A 207 -27.58 12.91 2.22
C ASP A 207 -27.84 13.82 3.43
N GLU A 208 -27.10 13.65 4.53
CA GLU A 208 -27.19 14.52 5.70
C GLU A 208 -26.71 15.96 5.40
N TYR A 209 -25.77 16.09 4.46
CA TYR A 209 -25.08 17.34 4.13
C TYR A 209 -25.31 17.76 2.68
N GLY A 210 -26.54 17.61 2.17
CA GLY A 210 -26.94 17.57 0.75
C GLY A 210 -26.56 18.72 -0.20
N ASP A 211 -25.89 19.76 0.27
CA ASP A 211 -25.28 20.85 -0.51
C ASP A 211 -23.76 20.66 -0.73
N VAL A 212 -23.13 19.67 -0.10
CA VAL A 212 -21.70 19.40 -0.25
C VAL A 212 -21.42 18.51 -1.46
N ARG A 213 -20.55 18.98 -2.34
CA ARG A 213 -19.97 18.17 -3.41
C ARG A 213 -18.70 17.48 -2.90
N PHE A 214 -18.60 16.17 -3.08
CA PHE A 214 -17.43 15.40 -2.63
C PHE A 214 -16.13 15.90 -3.25
N ASP A 215 -16.10 16.22 -4.55
CA ASP A 215 -14.88 16.75 -5.19
C ASP A 215 -14.38 18.05 -4.55
N ALA A 216 -15.28 18.94 -4.10
CA ALA A 216 -14.89 20.18 -3.41
C ALA A 216 -14.32 19.91 -2.01
N LEU A 217 -14.89 18.93 -1.30
CA LEU A 217 -14.34 18.45 -0.03
C LEU A 217 -12.96 17.81 -0.25
N ALA A 218 -12.80 17.01 -1.30
CA ALA A 218 -11.54 16.38 -1.66
C ALA A 218 -10.46 17.43 -1.98
N ASP A 219 -10.76 18.43 -2.81
CA ASP A 219 -9.83 19.52 -3.12
C ASP A 219 -9.39 20.27 -1.85
N PHE A 220 -10.34 20.60 -0.96
CA PHE A 220 -10.01 21.22 0.33
C PHE A 220 -9.05 20.37 1.18
N ILE A 221 -9.32 19.07 1.29
CA ILE A 221 -8.50 18.13 2.09
C ILE A 221 -7.09 18.04 1.52
N LEU A 222 -6.99 17.84 0.20
CA LEU A 222 -5.71 17.63 -0.49
C LEU A 222 -4.86 18.90 -0.49
N GLU A 223 -5.44 20.06 -0.79
CA GLU A 223 -4.73 21.35 -0.74
C GLU A 223 -4.20 21.64 0.67
N ARG A 224 -4.99 21.32 1.70
CA ARG A 224 -4.58 21.55 3.10
C ARG A 224 -3.43 20.63 3.52
N SER A 225 -3.50 19.34 3.18
CA SER A 225 -2.41 18.39 3.45
C SER A 225 -1.15 18.74 2.67
N GLN A 226 -1.27 19.10 1.38
CA GLN A 226 -0.14 19.51 0.55
C GLN A 226 0.54 20.74 1.13
N LYS A 227 -0.24 21.80 1.43
CA LYS A 227 0.31 23.02 2.02
C LYS A 227 1.02 22.75 3.34
N ALA A 228 0.43 21.93 4.20
CA ALA A 228 1.04 21.59 5.48
C ALA A 228 2.37 20.84 5.29
N MET A 229 2.46 19.92 4.33
CA MET A 229 3.70 19.19 4.04
C MET A 229 4.76 20.12 3.44
N GLN A 230 4.38 21.00 2.51
CA GLN A 230 5.27 22.00 1.92
C GLN A 230 5.80 22.98 2.98
N ASP A 231 4.93 23.43 3.91
CA ASP A 231 5.32 24.30 5.01
C ASP A 231 6.30 23.60 5.97
N ALA A 232 6.13 22.29 6.21
CA ALA A 232 7.05 21.47 7.01
C ALA A 232 8.41 21.27 6.31
N ILE A 233 8.41 20.99 5.01
CA ILE A 233 9.64 20.87 4.21
C ILE A 233 10.41 22.19 4.20
N ARG A 234 9.72 23.33 4.00
CA ARG A 234 10.33 24.67 3.94
C ARG A 234 11.00 25.10 5.26
N ALA A 235 10.63 24.47 6.38
CA ALA A 235 11.29 24.71 7.66
C ALA A 235 12.67 24.04 7.76
N LEU A 236 12.97 23.08 6.87
CA LEU A 236 14.25 22.39 6.81
C LEU A 236 15.24 23.18 5.94
N PRO A 237 16.54 23.14 6.25
CA PRO A 237 17.56 23.76 5.40
C PRO A 237 17.73 23.00 4.08
N ASP A 238 17.64 23.75 2.97
CA ASP A 238 17.96 23.26 1.63
C ASP A 238 19.35 22.63 1.58
N GLY A 239 19.47 21.56 0.80
CA GLY A 239 20.73 20.84 0.64
C GLY A 239 20.54 19.40 0.21
N THR A 240 21.66 18.75 -0.13
CA THR A 240 21.69 17.33 -0.47
C THR A 240 22.38 16.54 0.64
N TYR A 241 21.66 15.58 1.19
CA TYR A 241 22.08 14.72 2.28
C TYR A 241 22.11 13.27 1.78
N ARG A 242 23.23 12.58 1.96
CA ARG A 242 23.45 11.24 1.41
C ARG A 242 23.51 10.20 2.49
N ASN A 243 23.01 9.00 2.23
CA ASN A 243 23.19 7.85 3.10
C ASN A 243 23.28 6.56 2.29
N THR A 244 24.03 5.60 2.83
CA THR A 244 24.25 4.30 2.20
C THR A 244 24.05 3.21 3.24
N LEU A 245 23.23 2.21 2.94
CA LEU A 245 23.07 0.99 3.76
C LEU A 245 23.53 -0.24 2.96
N THR A 246 24.16 -1.17 3.65
CA THR A 246 24.57 -2.47 3.09
C THR A 246 23.78 -3.57 3.78
N LEU A 247 23.02 -4.33 2.98
CA LEU A 247 22.24 -5.49 3.40
C LEU A 247 22.95 -6.77 2.96
N ASP A 248 22.68 -7.89 3.62
CA ASP A 248 23.31 -9.18 3.29
C ASP A 248 22.92 -9.70 1.89
N GLY A 249 21.67 -9.44 1.46
CA GLY A 249 21.11 -9.96 0.22
C GLY A 249 20.86 -11.47 0.25
N ILE A 250 20.72 -12.10 -0.92
CA ILE A 250 20.51 -13.55 -1.06
C ILE A 250 21.81 -14.25 -1.49
N ASP A 251 22.34 -13.84 -2.65
CA ASP A 251 23.57 -14.38 -3.23
C ASP A 251 24.78 -13.47 -2.99
N ARG A 252 24.54 -12.18 -2.77
CA ARG A 252 25.55 -11.14 -2.58
C ARG A 252 24.97 -9.97 -1.77
N PRO A 253 25.82 -9.20 -1.07
CA PRO A 253 25.40 -7.97 -0.42
C PRO A 253 24.69 -7.01 -1.37
N VAL A 254 23.68 -6.32 -0.85
CA VAL A 254 22.89 -5.30 -1.56
C VAL A 254 23.17 -3.94 -0.95
N ILE A 255 23.59 -3.00 -1.79
CA ILE A 255 23.80 -1.59 -1.43
C ILE A 255 22.55 -0.79 -1.80
N LEU A 256 22.01 -0.06 -0.83
CA LEU A 256 21.03 0.99 -1.01
C LEU A 256 21.72 2.34 -0.83
N ASP A 257 21.87 3.12 -1.89
CA ASP A 257 22.55 4.42 -1.88
C ASP A 257 21.54 5.50 -2.22
N ALA A 258 21.33 6.45 -1.31
CA ALA A 258 20.36 7.53 -1.48
C ALA A 258 21.01 8.91 -1.41
N ALA A 259 20.58 9.79 -2.31
CA ALA A 259 20.79 11.22 -2.22
C ALA A 259 19.43 11.93 -2.05
N LEU A 260 19.18 12.46 -0.85
CA LEU A 260 17.99 13.24 -0.53
C LEU A 260 18.30 14.72 -0.69
N THR A 261 17.61 15.40 -1.61
CA THR A 261 17.74 16.83 -1.86
C THR A 261 16.48 17.56 -1.39
N ILE A 262 16.65 18.49 -0.46
CA ILE A 262 15.62 19.46 -0.04
C ILE A 262 15.82 20.71 -0.88
N ASP A 263 14.77 21.11 -1.61
CA ASP A 263 14.75 22.31 -2.46
C ASP A 263 13.43 23.05 -2.26
N GLY A 264 13.46 24.05 -1.36
CA GLY A 264 12.34 24.92 -1.03
C GLY A 264 11.20 24.16 -0.36
N GLU A 265 10.26 23.64 -1.15
CA GLU A 265 9.05 22.97 -0.66
C GLU A 265 8.92 21.52 -1.17
N ARG A 266 10.00 20.97 -1.74
CA ARG A 266 10.04 19.62 -2.29
C ARG A 266 11.22 18.83 -1.74
N ILE A 267 11.05 17.52 -1.71
CA ILE A 267 12.13 16.57 -1.42
C ILE A 267 12.26 15.61 -2.61
N VAL A 268 13.47 15.51 -3.16
CA VAL A 268 13.81 14.55 -4.22
C VAL A 268 14.79 13.52 -3.67
N ILE A 269 14.46 12.24 -3.76
CA ILE A 269 15.34 11.13 -3.35
C ILE A 269 15.77 10.37 -4.60
N ASP A 270 17.07 10.33 -4.85
CA ASP A 270 17.67 9.61 -5.98
C ASP A 270 18.49 8.41 -5.48
N PHE A 271 18.26 7.24 -6.09
CA PHE A 271 18.90 5.96 -5.77
C PHE A 271 19.93 5.47 -6.81
N ASP A 272 20.53 6.37 -7.63
CA ASP A 272 21.47 6.02 -8.71
C ASP A 272 22.61 5.06 -8.32
N GLY A 273 23.12 5.14 -7.08
CA GLY A 273 24.20 4.29 -6.57
C GLY A 273 23.77 2.89 -6.06
N SER A 274 22.48 2.56 -6.11
CA SER A 274 21.96 1.30 -5.57
C SER A 274 22.31 0.09 -6.44
N SER A 275 22.39 -1.08 -5.81
CA SER A 275 22.81 -2.32 -6.47
C SER A 275 21.92 -2.73 -7.66
N PRO A 276 22.47 -3.44 -8.66
CA PRO A 276 21.69 -3.99 -9.77
C PRO A 276 20.72 -5.07 -9.28
N ALA A 277 19.67 -5.33 -10.07
CA ALA A 277 18.66 -6.35 -9.80
C ALA A 277 19.25 -7.71 -9.39
N SER A 278 18.59 -8.36 -8.44
CA SER A 278 18.84 -9.73 -8.05
C SER A 278 18.26 -10.71 -9.07
N ALA A 279 18.86 -11.90 -9.14
CA ALA A 279 18.31 -13.05 -9.84
C ALA A 279 17.22 -13.79 -9.03
N TYR A 280 16.92 -13.30 -7.83
CA TYR A 280 15.95 -13.85 -6.88
C TYR A 280 14.82 -12.85 -6.64
N GLY A 281 13.69 -13.31 -6.11
CA GLY A 281 12.45 -12.55 -5.88
C GLY A 281 12.51 -11.47 -4.80
N VAL A 282 13.65 -10.83 -4.57
CA VAL A 282 13.82 -9.73 -3.59
C VAL A 282 13.82 -8.34 -4.24
N ASN A 283 13.59 -8.28 -5.56
CA ASN A 283 13.57 -7.02 -6.30
C ASN A 283 12.32 -6.20 -6.00
N LEU A 284 12.43 -4.88 -6.17
CA LEU A 284 11.33 -3.95 -6.08
C LEU A 284 10.97 -3.35 -7.44
N VAL A 285 9.73 -2.91 -7.52
CA VAL A 285 9.19 -2.07 -8.58
C VAL A 285 8.99 -0.65 -8.08
N MET A 286 8.95 0.33 -9.00
CA MET A 286 9.06 1.75 -8.67
C MET A 286 7.95 2.27 -7.73
N ASN A 287 6.71 1.83 -7.91
CA ASN A 287 5.57 2.15 -7.02
C ASN A 287 5.85 1.76 -5.56
N TYR A 288 6.39 0.57 -5.34
CA TYR A 288 6.71 0.09 -3.99
C TYR A 288 7.94 0.81 -3.40
N THR A 289 8.94 1.13 -4.23
CA THR A 289 10.08 1.96 -3.84
C THR A 289 9.65 3.36 -3.42
N LEU A 290 8.79 4.00 -4.21
CA LEU A 290 8.17 5.29 -3.89
C LEU A 290 7.42 5.20 -2.56
N ALA A 291 6.58 4.17 -2.39
CA ALA A 291 5.72 3.99 -1.23
C ALA A 291 6.50 4.01 0.11
N TYR A 292 7.55 3.19 0.24
CA TYR A 292 8.34 3.12 1.47
C TYR A 292 9.31 4.31 1.62
N THR A 293 9.85 4.84 0.53
CA THR A 293 10.72 6.02 0.59
C THR A 293 9.94 7.25 1.07
N ALA A 294 8.75 7.49 0.50
CA ALA A 294 7.88 8.59 0.91
C ALA A 294 7.39 8.46 2.35
N PHE A 295 7.16 7.22 2.83
CA PHE A 295 6.86 6.98 4.24
C PHE A 295 8.01 7.40 5.16
N GLY A 296 9.27 7.09 4.82
CA GLY A 296 10.43 7.53 5.61
C GLY A 296 10.49 9.04 5.76
N VAL A 297 10.22 9.79 4.69
CA VAL A 297 10.13 11.26 4.72
C VAL A 297 8.98 11.71 5.63
N ARG A 298 7.77 11.20 5.39
CA ARG A 298 6.58 11.60 6.14
C ARG A 298 6.73 11.35 7.64
N ALA A 299 7.25 10.18 8.01
CA ALA A 299 7.40 9.77 9.41
C ALA A 299 8.34 10.69 10.21
N ALA A 300 9.36 11.25 9.55
CA ALA A 300 10.32 12.16 10.19
C ALA A 300 9.93 13.64 10.07
N VAL A 301 9.49 14.09 8.89
CA VAL A 301 9.28 15.52 8.60
C VAL A 301 7.91 15.99 9.09
N ALA A 302 6.89 15.16 8.96
CA ALA A 302 5.52 15.57 9.25
C ALA A 302 4.60 14.40 9.66
N PRO A 303 4.87 13.73 10.79
CA PRO A 303 4.13 12.55 11.22
C PRO A 303 2.64 12.82 11.51
N GLU A 304 2.29 14.05 11.86
CA GLU A 304 0.91 14.46 12.20
C GLU A 304 0.05 14.81 10.96
N ILE A 305 0.66 14.93 9.78
CA ILE A 305 -0.08 15.27 8.55
C ILE A 305 -0.76 14.01 8.02
N PRO A 306 -2.09 14.03 7.78
CA PRO A 306 -2.79 12.89 7.23
C PRO A 306 -2.22 12.46 5.88
N ASN A 307 -2.06 11.15 5.71
CA ASN A 307 -1.52 10.55 4.48
C ASN A 307 -2.56 10.54 3.37
N ASN A 308 -2.38 11.38 2.36
CA ASN A 308 -3.22 11.46 1.18
C ASN A 308 -2.40 11.95 -0.04
N ALA A 309 -3.03 12.02 -1.21
CA ALA A 309 -2.32 12.44 -2.43
C ALA A 309 -1.67 13.84 -2.29
N GLY A 310 -2.25 14.73 -1.47
CA GLY A 310 -1.71 16.06 -1.22
C GLY A 310 -0.42 16.03 -0.39
N SER A 311 -0.38 15.26 0.70
CA SER A 311 0.82 15.13 1.53
C SER A 311 1.94 14.35 0.84
N LEU A 312 1.62 13.46 -0.10
CA LEU A 312 2.60 12.66 -0.84
C LEU A 312 3.21 13.43 -2.02
N ALA A 313 2.46 14.34 -2.65
CA ALA A 313 2.88 15.06 -3.86
C ALA A 313 4.22 15.81 -3.77
N PRO A 314 4.64 16.39 -2.62
CA PRO A 314 5.94 17.09 -2.52
C PRO A 314 7.17 16.18 -2.49
N VAL A 315 7.00 14.86 -2.45
CA VAL A 315 8.10 13.88 -2.37
C VAL A 315 8.25 13.15 -3.70
N GLU A 316 9.37 13.37 -4.38
CA GLU A 316 9.73 12.70 -5.62
C GLU A 316 10.80 11.63 -5.35
N VAL A 317 10.65 10.45 -5.94
CA VAL A 317 11.59 9.34 -5.79
C VAL A 317 12.03 8.83 -7.14
N ARG A 318 13.33 8.56 -7.30
CA ARG A 318 13.94 8.09 -8.53
C ARG A 318 14.85 6.90 -8.24
N ALA A 319 14.76 5.86 -9.05
CA ALA A 319 15.66 4.72 -9.00
C ALA A 319 15.97 4.25 -10.43
N PRO A 320 17.23 3.89 -10.74
CA PRO A 320 17.60 3.44 -12.09
C PRO A 320 16.82 2.19 -12.50
N LEU A 321 16.35 2.17 -13.75
CA LEU A 321 15.75 1.00 -14.35
C LEU A 321 16.75 -0.16 -14.36
N GLY A 322 16.37 -1.32 -13.84
CA GLY A 322 17.23 -2.49 -13.69
C GLY A 322 18.04 -2.52 -12.39
N SER A 323 17.91 -1.53 -11.51
CA SER A 323 18.38 -1.61 -10.13
C SER A 323 17.51 -2.54 -9.29
N ILE A 324 17.98 -2.92 -8.10
CA ILE A 324 17.21 -3.68 -7.10
C ILE A 324 15.92 -2.96 -6.68
N LEU A 325 15.83 -1.64 -6.89
CA LEU A 325 14.73 -0.78 -6.51
C LEU A 325 13.74 -0.49 -7.65
N ASN A 326 14.04 -0.87 -8.89
CA ASN A 326 13.17 -0.57 -10.03
C ASN A 326 13.41 -1.57 -11.17
N VAL A 327 12.78 -2.74 -11.07
CA VAL A 327 12.85 -3.78 -12.10
C VAL A 327 11.65 -3.78 -13.04
N GLU A 328 11.84 -4.31 -14.24
CA GLU A 328 10.78 -4.61 -15.21
C GLU A 328 10.48 -6.09 -15.29
N LYS A 329 9.29 -6.41 -15.82
CA LYS A 329 8.90 -7.76 -16.19
C LYS A 329 9.94 -8.35 -17.16
N PRO A 330 10.41 -9.60 -16.97
CA PRO A 330 9.84 -10.66 -16.13
C PRO A 330 10.54 -10.86 -14.77
N ARG A 331 11.19 -9.85 -14.19
CA ARG A 331 11.92 -10.03 -12.93
C ARG A 331 11.01 -10.48 -11.78
N PRO A 332 11.50 -11.37 -10.88
CA PRO A 332 10.77 -11.85 -9.71
C PRO A 332 10.77 -10.80 -8.59
N VAL A 333 9.68 -10.69 -7.84
CA VAL A 333 9.42 -9.64 -6.83
C VAL A 333 8.69 -10.16 -5.57
N SER A 334 8.48 -11.48 -5.44
CA SER A 334 7.67 -12.08 -4.38
C SER A 334 8.05 -11.60 -2.98
N ALA A 335 9.34 -11.71 -2.62
CA ALA A 335 9.92 -11.33 -1.34
C ALA A 335 10.48 -9.88 -1.33
N ARG A 336 9.87 -8.95 -2.07
CA ARG A 336 10.26 -7.52 -2.13
C ARG A 336 10.38 -6.82 -0.76
N HIS A 337 9.68 -7.31 0.27
CA HIS A 337 9.72 -6.73 1.61
C HIS A 337 11.12 -6.81 2.25
N ILE A 338 11.91 -7.84 1.90
CA ILE A 338 13.28 -8.06 2.39
C ILE A 338 14.19 -6.85 2.15
N ILE A 339 14.00 -6.17 1.02
CA ILE A 339 14.78 -4.98 0.67
C ILE A 339 13.97 -3.70 0.95
N GLY A 340 12.69 -3.66 0.58
CA GLY A 340 11.95 -2.40 0.60
C GLY A 340 11.63 -1.86 1.99
N GLN A 341 11.55 -2.72 3.00
CA GLN A 341 11.31 -2.26 4.37
C GLN A 341 12.53 -1.56 4.98
N PHE A 342 13.71 -1.62 4.36
CA PHE A 342 14.87 -0.81 4.74
C PHE A 342 14.87 0.60 4.14
N LEU A 343 14.03 0.89 3.13
CA LEU A 343 14.01 2.21 2.49
C LEU A 343 13.72 3.36 3.46
N PRO A 344 12.82 3.23 4.46
CA PRO A 344 12.66 4.26 5.48
C PRO A 344 13.95 4.53 6.25
N ASP A 345 14.70 3.50 6.65
CA ASP A 345 15.96 3.68 7.38
C ASP A 345 17.04 4.33 6.51
N VAL A 346 17.12 4.01 5.21
CA VAL A 346 18.00 4.72 4.27
C VAL A 346 17.69 6.22 4.26
N VAL A 347 16.39 6.56 4.19
CA VAL A 347 15.91 7.95 4.19
C VAL A 347 16.14 8.63 5.54
N LEU A 348 15.85 7.96 6.65
CA LEU A 348 16.10 8.47 8.00
C LEU A 348 17.59 8.77 8.19
N GLY A 349 18.50 7.93 7.69
CA GLY A 349 19.94 8.22 7.72
C GLY A 349 20.36 9.41 6.85
N CYS A 350 19.60 9.76 5.80
CA CYS A 350 19.79 11.04 5.10
C CYS A 350 19.29 12.21 5.95
N LEU A 351 18.08 12.09 6.49
CA LEU A 351 17.41 13.13 7.29
C LEU A 351 18.12 13.42 8.62
N ALA A 352 18.78 12.43 9.22
CA ALA A 352 19.62 12.58 10.41
C ALA A 352 20.77 13.58 10.21
N LYS A 353 21.14 13.86 8.96
CA LYS A 353 22.22 14.80 8.60
C LYS A 353 21.68 16.22 8.33
N VAL A 354 20.37 16.41 8.34
CA VAL A 354 19.71 17.71 8.19
C VAL A 354 19.83 18.49 9.51
N PRO A 355 20.45 19.68 9.53
CA PRO A 355 20.57 20.47 10.74
C PRO A 355 19.22 20.77 11.39
N GLY A 356 19.09 20.44 12.68
CA GLY A 356 17.90 20.73 13.47
C GLY A 356 16.74 19.74 13.33
N LEU A 357 16.90 18.67 12.55
CA LEU A 357 15.92 17.59 12.44
C LEU A 357 16.38 16.39 13.28
N GLU A 358 15.55 15.99 14.24
CA GLU A 358 15.77 14.78 15.00
C GLU A 358 14.97 13.63 14.39
N VAL A 359 15.62 12.48 14.21
CA VAL A 359 14.99 11.28 13.66
C VAL A 359 15.25 10.07 14.55
N PRO A 360 14.39 9.04 14.51
CA PRO A 360 14.71 7.77 15.13
C PRO A 360 16.01 7.18 14.56
N ALA A 361 16.73 6.43 15.40
CA ALA A 361 17.81 5.57 14.94
C ALA A 361 17.28 4.43 14.05
N GLU A 362 18.18 3.73 13.37
CA GLU A 362 17.85 2.53 12.59
C GLU A 362 17.26 1.44 13.50
N GLY A 363 16.20 0.78 13.03
CA GLY A 363 15.56 -0.35 13.69
C GLY A 363 15.96 -1.70 13.10
N ALA A 364 15.17 -2.74 13.39
CA ALA A 364 15.31 -4.03 12.69
C ALA A 364 14.81 -3.99 11.24
N ALA A 365 14.02 -2.96 10.89
CA ALA A 365 13.42 -2.72 9.57
C ALA A 365 12.52 -3.86 9.07
N CYS A 366 13.13 -4.85 8.42
CA CYS A 366 12.41 -5.90 7.75
C CYS A 366 11.75 -6.87 8.72
N LEU A 367 10.49 -7.20 8.45
CA LEU A 367 9.80 -8.35 9.04
C LEU A 367 10.61 -9.62 8.79
N TRP A 368 10.76 -10.44 9.82
CA TRP A 368 11.35 -11.76 9.70
C TRP A 368 10.24 -12.80 9.62
N GLY A 369 9.95 -13.24 8.39
CA GLY A 369 8.94 -14.26 8.12
C GLY A 369 9.52 -15.67 8.20
N ILE A 370 8.88 -16.55 8.96
CA ILE A 370 9.10 -18.00 8.82
C ILE A 370 7.93 -18.55 8.03
N GLN A 371 8.21 -18.98 6.79
CA GLN A 371 7.21 -19.67 5.97
C GLN A 371 7.37 -21.18 6.14
N VAL A 372 6.28 -21.85 6.54
CA VAL A 372 6.21 -23.30 6.67
C VAL A 372 5.14 -23.80 5.73
N ARG A 373 5.51 -24.76 4.87
CA ARG A 373 4.58 -25.37 3.94
C ARG A 373 4.63 -26.88 4.08
N GLY A 374 3.48 -27.51 3.93
CA GLY A 374 3.34 -28.95 3.95
C GLY A 374 2.19 -29.41 3.09
N GLY A 375 2.15 -30.70 2.80
CA GLY A 375 1.17 -31.31 1.92
C GLY A 375 1.78 -32.37 1.00
N PRO A 376 0.95 -33.14 0.29
CA PRO A 376 1.40 -34.21 -0.61
C PRO A 376 2.40 -33.74 -1.67
N GLU A 377 2.21 -32.53 -2.19
CA GLU A 377 3.07 -31.92 -3.21
C GLU A 377 4.49 -31.57 -2.71
N ILE A 378 4.66 -31.28 -1.42
CA ILE A 378 5.96 -30.96 -0.82
C ILE A 378 6.67 -32.24 -0.36
N GLY A 379 5.92 -33.25 0.10
CA GLY A 379 6.45 -34.56 0.46
C GLY A 379 7.16 -35.28 -0.70
N ALA A 380 6.89 -34.90 -1.95
CA ALA A 380 7.54 -35.45 -3.13
C ALA A 380 8.96 -34.88 -3.41
N ALA A 381 9.35 -33.78 -2.75
CA ALA A 381 10.65 -33.16 -2.96
C ALA A 381 11.82 -33.99 -2.38
N PRO A 382 13.03 -33.95 -2.97
CA PRO A 382 14.19 -34.66 -2.45
C PRO A 382 14.51 -34.26 -1.00
N GLY A 383 14.56 -35.24 -0.10
CA GLY A 383 14.89 -35.01 1.32
C GLY A 383 13.70 -34.75 2.25
N MET A 384 12.48 -34.71 1.72
CA MET A 384 11.25 -34.55 2.53
C MET A 384 10.66 -35.90 2.95
N ASN A 385 9.90 -35.90 4.05
CA ASN A 385 9.20 -37.08 4.52
C ASN A 385 8.07 -37.45 3.53
N ARG A 386 8.26 -38.54 2.81
CA ARG A 386 7.32 -39.05 1.79
C ARG A 386 6.06 -39.69 2.37
N ASP A 387 6.04 -39.93 3.69
CA ASP A 387 4.95 -40.60 4.40
C ASP A 387 4.00 -39.60 5.10
N SER A 388 4.02 -38.33 4.73
CA SER A 388 3.14 -37.30 5.31
C SER A 388 1.72 -37.40 4.75
N ASP A 389 0.73 -37.56 5.63
CA ASP A 389 -0.71 -37.51 5.34
C ASP A 389 -1.35 -36.13 5.63
N ALA A 390 -0.54 -35.13 6.00
CA ALA A 390 -1.00 -33.77 6.24
C ALA A 390 -1.69 -33.17 5.01
N ALA A 391 -2.79 -32.45 5.23
CA ALA A 391 -3.43 -31.64 4.20
C ALA A 391 -2.47 -30.55 3.69
N ALA A 392 -2.68 -30.07 2.46
CA ALA A 392 -1.93 -28.95 1.91
C ALA A 392 -2.13 -27.70 2.77
N PHE A 393 -1.04 -27.07 3.20
CA PHE A 393 -1.06 -25.82 3.94
C PHE A 393 0.12 -24.92 3.57
N ASP A 394 -0.11 -23.62 3.66
CA ASP A 394 0.91 -22.58 3.62
C ASP A 394 0.72 -21.68 4.84
N LEU A 395 1.73 -21.60 5.70
CA LEU A 395 1.70 -20.82 6.94
C LEU A 395 2.84 -19.80 6.90
N LEU A 396 2.49 -18.53 7.08
CA LEU A 396 3.45 -17.45 7.25
C LEU A 396 3.35 -16.90 8.68
N SER A 397 4.43 -17.01 9.45
CA SER A 397 4.54 -16.39 10.77
C SER A 397 5.34 -15.09 10.67
N PHE A 398 4.73 -13.97 11.06
CA PHE A 398 5.38 -12.67 11.13
C PHE A 398 6.11 -12.50 12.46
N ASN A 399 7.43 -12.35 12.41
CA ASN A 399 8.23 -11.94 13.56
C ASN A 399 8.75 -10.53 13.33
N SER A 400 8.76 -9.72 14.39
CA SER A 400 9.29 -8.36 14.35
C SER A 400 10.42 -8.19 15.34
N GLY A 401 11.44 -7.45 14.91
CA GLY A 401 12.48 -6.95 15.80
C GLY A 401 12.01 -5.73 16.59
N GLY A 402 12.95 -4.89 17.03
CA GLY A 402 12.63 -3.61 17.66
C GLY A 402 12.57 -2.46 16.65
N SER A 403 11.79 -1.44 16.98
CA SER A 403 11.94 -0.11 16.36
C SER A 403 13.22 0.56 16.88
N GLY A 404 13.78 1.47 16.09
CA GLY A 404 14.95 2.23 16.51
C GLY A 404 14.65 3.19 17.67
N ALA A 405 15.69 3.56 18.41
CA ALA A 405 15.57 4.53 19.49
C ALA A 405 15.06 5.87 18.97
N ARG A 406 14.11 6.49 19.68
CA ARG A 406 13.60 7.82 19.37
C ARG A 406 14.50 8.87 20.04
N PRO A 407 14.49 10.13 19.59
CA PRO A 407 15.41 11.16 20.10
C PRO A 407 15.43 11.29 21.63
N ALA A 408 14.28 11.09 22.29
CA ALA A 408 14.14 11.26 23.74
C ALA A 408 13.91 9.95 24.52
N VAL A 409 13.67 8.81 23.86
CA VAL A 409 13.28 7.56 24.55
C VAL A 409 13.72 6.33 23.76
N ASP A 410 13.85 5.21 24.46
CA ASP A 410 14.17 3.92 23.84
C ASP A 410 13.16 3.52 22.75
N GLY A 411 13.65 2.69 21.83
CA GLY A 411 12.85 2.05 20.81
C GLY A 411 11.91 1.01 21.43
N LEU A 412 10.76 0.82 20.81
CA LEU A 412 9.82 -0.23 21.23
C LEU A 412 10.36 -1.60 20.81
N SER A 413 10.40 -2.54 21.75
CA SER A 413 10.73 -3.95 21.50
C SER A 413 9.61 -4.65 20.73
N ALA A 414 9.96 -5.66 19.92
CA ALA A 414 8.99 -6.50 19.19
C ALA A 414 7.88 -5.68 18.50
N THR A 415 8.29 -4.61 17.80
CA THR A 415 7.39 -3.68 17.13
C THR A 415 7.78 -3.62 15.67
N ALA A 416 6.88 -4.06 14.80
CA ALA A 416 7.07 -4.04 13.37
C ALA A 416 7.07 -2.61 12.83
N PHE A 417 8.26 -2.08 12.55
CA PHE A 417 8.44 -0.80 11.88
C PHE A 417 9.41 -1.04 10.72
N PRO A 418 9.07 -0.67 9.47
CA PRO A 418 7.98 0.24 9.07
C PRO A 418 6.61 -0.40 8.76
N SER A 419 6.44 -1.72 8.86
CA SER A 419 5.23 -2.39 8.33
C SER A 419 3.97 -2.14 9.16
N GLY A 420 4.05 -2.11 10.49
CA GLY A 420 2.88 -1.98 11.38
C GLY A 420 2.01 -3.25 11.52
N VAL A 421 2.45 -4.37 10.93
CA VAL A 421 1.83 -5.70 11.08
C VAL A 421 1.94 -6.18 12.53
N ARG A 422 0.91 -6.88 13.03
CA ARG A 422 0.81 -7.29 14.44
C ARG A 422 1.05 -8.77 14.68
#